data_AF-A0A536RMR6-F1
#
_entry.id   AF-A0A536RMR6-F1
#
_cell.length_a   1.000
_cell.length_b   1.000
_cell.length_c   1.000
_cell.angle_alpha   90.00
_cell.angle_beta   90.00
_cell.angle_gamma   90.00
#
_symmetry.space_group_name_H-M   'P 1'
#
loop_
_entity.id
_entity.type
_entity.pdbx_description
1 polymer ?
#
loop_
_entity_poly.entity_id
_entity_poly.type
_entity_poly.pdbx_seq_one_letter_code
_entity_poly.pdbx_strand_id
1 'polypeptide(L)'
;MGGFILPTHVRCSGMATPLAERHCEVCTPDTPTLTRTEIDQLLAELPGWTVVESGGHLELTRTYKFKGFMPGVALVDRIAPIAEAEGHHPDLLLSYGTLTVRLWTHAAGGLTQNDFVLAAKVDQVAPKGA
;
A
#
# COMPACT_ATOMS: atom_id res chain seq x y z
N MET A 1 52.49 22.54 3.00
CA MET A 1 51.78 21.25 2.91
C MET A 1 50.59 21.32 3.84
N GLY A 2 49.37 21.19 3.31
CA GLY A 2 48.15 21.35 4.12
C GLY A 2 46.94 21.53 3.23
N GLY A 3 46.57 20.47 2.51
CA GLY A 3 45.32 20.44 1.75
C GLY A 3 44.14 20.28 2.68
N PHE A 4 43.23 21.25 2.66
CA PHE A 4 41.91 21.11 3.27
C PHE A 4 41.04 20.28 2.34
N ILE A 5 40.79 19.02 2.72
CA ILE A 5 39.80 18.16 2.08
C ILE A 5 38.43 18.64 2.59
N LEU A 6 37.66 19.30 1.73
CA LEU A 6 36.23 19.53 1.97
C LEU A 6 35.50 18.18 1.97
N PRO A 7 34.60 17.92 2.93
CA PRO A 7 33.83 16.70 2.92
C PRO A 7 32.91 16.69 1.70
N THR A 8 32.94 15.57 0.98
CA THR A 8 31.98 15.22 -0.06
C THR A 8 30.57 15.47 0.46
N HIS A 9 29.84 16.32 -0.24
CA HIS A 9 28.47 16.66 0.07
C HIS A 9 27.64 15.37 0.25
N VAL A 10 27.02 15.23 1.41
CA VAL A 10 25.82 14.40 1.55
C VAL A 10 24.81 15.00 0.58
N ARG A 11 24.54 14.30 -0.52
CA ARG A 11 23.36 14.62 -1.34
C ARG A 11 22.15 14.31 -0.47
N CYS A 12 21.48 15.35 0.03
CA CYS A 12 20.07 15.23 0.40
C CYS A 12 19.32 14.86 -0.88
N SER A 13 19.09 13.56 -1.08
CA SER A 13 18.08 13.10 -2.03
C SER A 13 16.76 13.65 -1.52
N GLY A 14 16.11 14.54 -2.28
CA GLY A 14 14.78 15.02 -1.92
C GLY A 14 13.90 13.82 -1.64
N MET A 15 13.40 13.70 -0.40
CA MET A 15 12.56 12.57 -0.02
C MET A 15 11.29 12.67 -0.87
N ALA A 16 11.03 11.66 -1.70
CA ALA A 16 9.76 11.55 -2.40
C ALA A 16 8.62 11.55 -1.36
N THR A 17 7.48 12.16 -1.71
CA THR A 17 6.30 12.19 -0.83
C THR A 17 5.95 10.77 -0.38
N PRO A 18 5.86 10.48 0.93
CA PRO A 18 5.50 9.15 1.43
C PRO A 18 4.18 8.66 0.83
N LEU A 19 4.05 7.36 0.56
CA LEU A 19 2.84 6.79 -0.05
C LEU A 19 1.54 7.18 0.69
N ALA A 20 1.56 7.18 2.02
CA ALA A 20 0.39 7.49 2.82
C ALA A 20 -0.03 8.98 2.78
N GLU A 21 0.82 9.86 2.27
CA GLU A 21 0.54 11.29 2.07
C GLU A 21 0.10 11.61 0.63
N ARG A 22 0.13 10.64 -0.27
CA ARG A 22 -0.37 10.78 -1.65
C ARG A 22 -1.88 10.56 -1.69
N HIS A 23 -2.48 10.84 -2.84
CA HIS A 23 -3.90 10.57 -3.10
C HIS A 23 -4.06 9.67 -4.31
N CYS A 24 -5.12 8.86 -4.29
CA CYS A 24 -5.53 8.07 -5.43
C CYS A 24 -6.03 8.98 -6.56
N GLU A 25 -5.76 8.56 -7.79
CA GLU A 25 -6.23 9.23 -9.01
C GLU A 25 -7.23 8.34 -9.77
N VAL A 26 -8.09 8.94 -10.58
CA VAL A 26 -9.09 8.18 -11.34
C VAL A 26 -8.38 7.23 -12.32
N CYS A 27 -8.62 5.94 -12.15
CA CYS A 27 -8.13 4.90 -13.07
C CYS A 27 -9.19 4.52 -14.10
N THR A 28 -8.74 4.21 -15.31
CA THR A 28 -9.56 3.80 -16.44
C THR A 28 -9.03 2.47 -17.00
N PRO A 29 -9.75 1.82 -17.95
CA PRO A 29 -9.23 0.61 -18.60
C PRO A 29 -7.89 0.77 -19.31
N ASP A 30 -7.54 1.98 -19.74
CA ASP A 30 -6.28 2.28 -20.41
C ASP A 30 -5.17 2.73 -19.44
N THR A 31 -5.45 2.80 -18.13
CA THR A 31 -4.44 3.16 -17.14
C THR A 31 -3.33 2.09 -17.12
N PRO A 32 -2.07 2.46 -17.33
CA PRO A 32 -0.97 1.49 -17.36
C PRO A 32 -0.77 0.87 -15.98
N THR A 33 -0.58 -0.44 -15.95
CA THR A 33 -0.18 -1.16 -14.74
C THR A 33 1.31 -0.99 -14.47
N LEU A 34 1.68 -1.13 -13.20
CA LEU A 34 3.06 -0.98 -12.75
C LEU A 34 3.92 -2.15 -13.25
N THR A 35 5.14 -1.80 -13.66
CA THR A 35 6.20 -2.77 -13.96
C THR A 35 6.71 -3.42 -12.67
N ARG A 36 7.42 -4.54 -12.81
CA ARG A 36 8.02 -5.23 -11.66
C ARG A 36 8.95 -4.32 -10.85
N THR A 37 9.76 -3.51 -11.53
CA THR A 37 10.69 -2.59 -10.87
C THR A 37 9.98 -1.51 -10.07
N GLU A 38 8.89 -0.94 -10.59
CA GLU A 38 8.08 0.05 -9.86
C GLU A 38 7.39 -0.59 -8.66
N ILE A 39 6.83 -1.79 -8.84
CA ILE A 39 6.24 -2.58 -7.75
C ILE A 39 7.27 -2.81 -6.62
N ASP A 40 8.47 -3.29 -6.96
CA ASP A 40 9.50 -3.59 -5.96
C ASP A 40 9.96 -2.33 -5.21
N GLN A 41 10.00 -1.17 -5.88
CA GLN A 41 10.33 0.12 -5.25
C GLN A 41 9.25 0.56 -4.25
N LEU A 42 7.97 0.51 -4.62
CA LEU A 42 6.89 0.92 -3.74
C LEU A 42 6.67 -0.07 -2.59
N LEU A 43 6.86 -1.37 -2.84
CA LEU A 43 6.70 -2.41 -1.83
C LEU A 43 7.72 -2.27 -0.69
N ALA A 44 8.88 -1.66 -0.96
CA ALA A 44 9.89 -1.37 0.08
C ALA A 44 9.37 -0.42 1.18
N GLU A 45 8.34 0.40 0.89
CA GLU A 45 7.69 1.27 1.86
C GLU A 45 6.55 0.58 2.65
N LEU A 46 6.17 -0.65 2.27
CA LEU A 46 5.00 -1.35 2.79
C LEU A 46 5.35 -2.68 3.50
N PRO A 47 6.06 -2.64 4.64
CA PRO A 47 6.42 -3.85 5.35
C PRO A 47 5.17 -4.63 5.80
N GLY A 48 5.12 -5.91 5.41
CA GLY A 48 4.01 -6.82 5.72
C GLY A 48 3.00 -6.99 4.58
N TRP A 49 3.09 -6.18 3.52
CA TRP A 49 2.37 -6.42 2.27
C TRP A 49 3.16 -7.34 1.35
N THR A 50 2.44 -8.13 0.57
CA THR A 50 3.02 -9.03 -0.44
C THR A 50 2.27 -8.89 -1.75
N VAL A 51 2.98 -9.09 -2.87
CA VAL A 51 2.35 -9.18 -4.20
C VAL A 51 2.12 -10.65 -4.53
N VAL A 52 0.89 -10.98 -4.91
CA VAL A 52 0.51 -12.33 -5.33
C VAL A 52 -0.14 -12.27 -6.71
N GLU A 53 -0.03 -13.37 -7.46
CA GLU A 53 -0.80 -13.56 -8.68
C GLU A 53 -2.06 -14.36 -8.36
N SER A 54 -3.21 -13.81 -8.74
CA SER A 54 -4.52 -14.37 -8.44
C SER A 54 -5.48 -14.01 -9.56
N GLY A 55 -6.29 -14.96 -10.04
CA GLY A 55 -7.30 -14.67 -11.06
C GLY A 55 -6.77 -14.01 -12.34
N GLY A 56 -5.50 -14.23 -12.71
CA GLY A 56 -4.86 -13.66 -13.90
C GLY A 56 -4.36 -12.21 -13.76
N HIS A 57 -4.31 -11.66 -12.55
CA HIS A 57 -3.74 -10.35 -12.27
C HIS A 57 -2.82 -10.38 -11.04
N LEU A 58 -2.02 -9.32 -10.88
CA LEU A 58 -1.27 -9.09 -9.65
C LEU A 58 -2.12 -8.28 -8.67
N GLU A 59 -2.08 -8.68 -7.39
CA GLU A 59 -2.73 -7.96 -6.30
C GLU A 59 -1.80 -7.83 -5.09
N LEU A 60 -1.93 -6.73 -4.35
CA LEU A 60 -1.33 -6.55 -3.04
C LEU A 60 -2.19 -7.23 -2.00
N THR A 61 -1.59 -8.03 -1.12
CA THR A 61 -2.27 -8.72 -0.04
C THR A 61 -1.56 -8.52 1.29
N ARG A 62 -2.33 -8.25 2.34
CA ARG A 62 -1.89 -8.33 3.74
C ARG A 62 -2.96 -8.96 4.61
N THR A 63 -2.56 -9.82 5.55
CA THR A 63 -3.48 -10.42 6.52
C THR A 63 -3.12 -9.97 7.93
N TYR A 64 -4.06 -9.29 8.57
CA TYR A 64 -3.99 -8.89 9.98
C TYR A 64 -4.57 -9.98 10.86
N LYS A 65 -3.89 -10.27 11.98
CA LYS A 65 -4.32 -11.28 12.95
C LYS A 65 -4.70 -10.64 14.28
N PHE A 66 -5.74 -11.15 14.92
CA PHE A 66 -6.23 -10.66 16.21
C PHE A 66 -6.94 -11.77 16.98
N LYS A 67 -7.24 -11.52 18.26
CA LYS A 67 -8.02 -12.43 19.09
C LYS A 67 -9.50 -12.07 19.01
N GLY A 68 -10.33 -13.00 18.55
CA GLY A 68 -11.79 -12.81 18.42
C GLY A 68 -12.22 -12.24 17.06
N PHE A 69 -13.47 -11.81 16.94
CA PHE A 69 -14.03 -11.30 15.68
C PHE A 69 -14.08 -9.77 15.63
N MET A 70 -14.47 -9.14 16.74
CA MET A 70 -14.69 -7.69 16.82
C MET A 70 -13.48 -6.80 16.46
N PRO A 71 -12.21 -7.18 16.75
CA PRO A 71 -11.09 -6.35 16.31
C PRO A 71 -10.97 -6.25 14.77
N GLY A 72 -11.40 -7.28 14.05
CA GLY A 72 -11.46 -7.26 12.59
C GLY A 72 -12.53 -6.31 12.08
N VAL A 73 -13.74 -6.38 12.68
CA VAL A 73 -14.83 -5.42 12.40
C VAL A 73 -14.35 -3.99 12.62
N ALA A 74 -13.70 -3.71 13.75
CA ALA A 74 -13.18 -2.39 14.07
C ALA A 74 -12.05 -1.92 13.13
N LEU A 75 -11.32 -2.83 12.48
CA LEU A 75 -10.37 -2.46 11.44
C LEU A 75 -11.08 -2.18 10.11
N VAL A 76 -12.08 -2.98 9.73
CA VAL A 76 -12.95 -2.70 8.56
C VAL A 76 -13.59 -1.31 8.68
N ASP A 77 -14.16 -0.97 9.84
CA ASP A 77 -14.79 0.32 10.11
C ASP A 77 -13.84 1.52 9.94
N ARG A 78 -12.53 1.30 10.15
CA ARG A 78 -11.50 2.34 9.95
C ARG A 78 -10.99 2.40 8.52
N ILE A 79 -10.96 1.28 7.80
CA ILE A 79 -10.53 1.21 6.41
C ILE A 79 -11.59 1.80 5.48
N ALA A 80 -12.87 1.48 5.73
CA ALA A 80 -13.99 1.88 4.87
C ALA A 80 -14.03 3.39 4.54
N PRO A 81 -13.96 4.33 5.50
CA PRO A 81 -13.99 5.76 5.19
C PRO A 81 -12.73 6.24 4.45
N ILE A 82 -11.57 5.59 4.63
CA ILE A 82 -10.35 5.92 3.90
C ILE A 82 -10.50 5.51 2.44
N ALA A 83 -10.96 4.29 2.20
CA ALA A 83 -11.22 3.76 0.85
C ALA A 83 -12.21 4.65 0.09
N GLU A 84 -13.29 5.05 0.75
CA GLU A 84 -14.30 5.94 0.16
C GLU A 84 -13.74 7.34 -0.16
N ALA A 85 -12.96 7.93 0.76
CA ALA A 85 -12.34 9.24 0.54
C ALA A 85 -11.33 9.24 -0.62
N GLU A 86 -10.66 8.11 -0.84
CA GLU A 86 -9.71 7.93 -1.95
C GLU A 86 -10.37 7.47 -3.26
N GLY A 87 -11.66 7.12 -3.24
CA GLY A 87 -12.34 6.56 -4.41
C GLY A 87 -11.70 5.27 -4.94
N HIS A 88 -11.03 4.53 -4.06
CA HIS A 88 -10.35 3.26 -4.37
C HIS A 88 -10.70 2.27 -3.28
N HIS A 89 -11.19 1.09 -3.63
CA HIS A 89 -11.82 0.18 -2.68
C HIS A 89 -11.05 -1.13 -2.55
N PRO A 90 -10.71 -1.57 -1.33
CA PRO A 90 -10.09 -2.88 -1.11
C PRO A 90 -11.14 -3.99 -1.11
N ASP A 91 -10.69 -5.17 -1.48
CA ASP A 91 -11.35 -6.42 -1.16
C ASP A 91 -11.03 -6.80 0.30
N LEU A 92 -12.06 -6.97 1.13
CA LEU A 92 -11.93 -7.26 2.56
C LEU A 92 -12.53 -8.64 2.88
N LEU A 93 -11.67 -9.60 3.24
CA LEU A 93 -12.07 -10.90 3.75
C LEU A 93 -11.92 -10.94 5.27
N LEU A 94 -13.04 -10.71 5.96
CA LEU A 94 -13.13 -10.82 7.41
C LEU A 94 -13.46 -12.26 7.82
N SER A 95 -12.64 -12.84 8.69
CA SER A 95 -12.83 -14.17 9.29
C SER A 95 -12.55 -14.13 10.79
N TYR A 96 -12.90 -15.19 11.52
CA TYR A 96 -12.62 -15.23 12.96
C TYR A 96 -11.10 -15.15 13.22
N GLY A 97 -10.67 -14.08 13.88
CA GLY A 97 -9.27 -13.83 14.19
C GLY A 97 -8.43 -13.22 13.07
N THR A 98 -8.98 -12.97 11.88
CA THR A 98 -8.20 -12.40 10.76
C THR A 98 -8.99 -11.44 9.88
N LEU A 99 -8.29 -10.45 9.33
CA LEU A 99 -8.76 -9.63 8.21
C LEU A 99 -7.70 -9.67 7.12
N THR A 100 -8.05 -10.22 5.96
CA THR A 100 -7.21 -10.14 4.76
C THR A 100 -7.69 -8.97 3.91
N VAL A 101 -6.78 -8.06 3.60
CA VAL A 101 -6.99 -6.91 2.72
C VAL A 101 -6.28 -7.20 1.41
N ARG A 102 -7.01 -7.08 0.30
CA ARG A 102 -6.48 -7.22 -1.06
C ARG A 102 -6.74 -5.96 -1.86
N LEU A 103 -5.75 -5.55 -2.65
CA LEU A 103 -5.77 -4.32 -3.41
C LEU A 103 -5.23 -4.58 -4.81
N TRP A 104 -6.04 -4.25 -5.80
CA TRP A 104 -5.66 -4.14 -7.20
C TRP A 104 -6.67 -3.23 -7.91
N THR A 105 -6.27 -2.68 -9.04
CA THR A 105 -7.10 -1.75 -9.80
C THR A 105 -7.90 -2.50 -10.87
N HIS A 106 -9.19 -2.76 -10.58
CA HIS A 106 -10.08 -3.53 -11.45
C HIS A 106 -10.15 -2.99 -12.89
N ALA A 107 -10.25 -1.66 -13.03
CA ALA A 107 -10.33 -1.03 -14.34
C ALA A 107 -9.08 -1.34 -15.18
N ALA A 108 -7.89 -1.21 -14.59
CA ALA A 108 -6.60 -1.39 -15.28
C ALA A 108 -6.16 -2.87 -15.42
N GLY A 109 -6.84 -3.81 -14.76
CA GLY A 109 -6.48 -5.23 -14.83
C GLY A 109 -5.24 -5.62 -14.00
N GLY A 110 -4.80 -4.81 -13.04
CA GLY A 110 -3.61 -5.09 -12.23
C GLY A 110 -3.24 -3.98 -11.26
N LEU A 111 -1.99 -3.96 -10.82
CA LEU A 111 -1.49 -2.99 -9.84
C LEU A 111 -1.23 -1.61 -10.45
N THR A 112 -1.73 -0.57 -9.78
CA THR A 112 -1.42 0.84 -10.05
C THR A 112 -0.89 1.53 -8.78
N GLN A 113 -0.51 2.80 -8.87
CA GLN A 113 -0.07 3.59 -7.70
C GLN A 113 -1.14 3.63 -6.60
N ASN A 114 -2.43 3.68 -6.96
CA ASN A 114 -3.54 3.76 -6.00
C ASN A 114 -3.54 2.58 -5.01
N ASP A 115 -3.18 1.39 -5.48
CA ASP A 115 -3.12 0.19 -4.64
C ASP A 115 -2.10 0.34 -3.51
N PHE A 116 -0.95 0.95 -3.81
CA PHE A 116 0.12 1.21 -2.84
C PHE A 116 -0.20 2.39 -1.93
N VAL A 117 -0.84 3.44 -2.46
CA VAL A 117 -1.31 4.59 -1.67
C VAL A 117 -2.32 4.14 -0.63
N LEU A 118 -3.34 3.39 -1.04
CA LEU A 118 -4.36 2.91 -0.11
C LEU A 118 -3.79 1.90 0.89
N ALA A 119 -2.91 0.98 0.46
CA ALA A 119 -2.21 0.08 1.37
C ALA A 119 -1.44 0.83 2.48
N ALA A 120 -0.73 1.90 2.12
CA ALA A 120 -0.01 2.73 3.08
C ALA A 120 -0.93 3.43 4.08
N LYS A 121 -2.10 3.91 3.64
CA LYS A 121 -3.10 4.53 4.53
C LYS A 121 -3.76 3.50 5.44
N VAL A 122 -4.03 2.29 4.95
CA VAL A 122 -4.52 1.18 5.77
C VAL A 122 -3.53 0.86 6.90
N ASP A 123 -2.22 0.85 6.63
CA ASP A 123 -1.17 0.62 7.64
C ASP A 123 -1.13 1.67 8.77
N GLN A 124 -1.63 2.89 8.51
CA GLN A 124 -1.73 3.93 9.54
C GLN A 124 -2.82 3.63 10.56
N VAL A 125 -3.92 3.00 10.13
CA VAL A 125 -5.02 2.62 11.01
C VAL A 125 -4.94 1.18 11.49
N ALA A 126 -4.12 0.33 10.89
CA ALA A 126 -3.89 -1.03 11.36
C ALA A 126 -3.23 -1.07 12.76
N PRO A 127 -3.54 -2.08 13.59
CA PRO A 127 -2.80 -2.32 14.82
C PRO A 127 -1.30 -2.48 14.55
N LYS A 128 -0.46 -1.83 15.36
CA LYS A 128 1.00 -1.97 15.24
C LYS A 128 1.44 -3.36 15.75
N GLY A 129 2.33 -4.02 15.00
CA GLY A 129 2.88 -5.33 15.35
C GLY A 129 1.98 -6.54 14.99
N ALA A 130 0.97 -6.34 14.14
CA ALA A 130 0.14 -7.39 13.57
C ALA A 130 0.76 -8.01 12.31
#